data_AF-A0A3S3J0S9-F1
#
_entry.id   AF-A0A3S3J0S9-F1
#
_cell.length_a   1.000
_cell.length_b   1.000
_cell.length_c   1.000
_cell.angle_alpha   90.00
_cell.angle_beta   90.00
_cell.angle_gamma   90.00
#
_symmetry.space_group_name_H-M   'P 1'
#
loop_
_entity.id
_entity.type
_entity.pdbx_description
1 polymer ?
#
loop_
_entity_poly.entity_id
_entity_poly.type
_entity_poly.pdbx_seq_one_letter_code
_entity_poly.pdbx_strand_id
1 'polypeptide(L)'
;MRTVRRSQLREIVPLSDTTVYEMEQRGEFPRRFNLTARCVVWDLAEVEAWIEERRNASSVGKIKTRPAPDVRLRKTRPVKSDQG
;
A
#
# COMPACT_ATOMS: atom_id res chain seq x y z
N MET A 1 13.36 20.84 3.80
CA MET A 1 13.21 19.40 4.09
C MET A 1 12.20 19.24 5.21
N ARG A 2 11.11 18.50 4.96
CA ARG A 2 10.02 18.28 5.94
C ARG A 2 10.00 16.79 6.26
N THR A 3 10.00 16.45 7.55
CA THR A 3 10.00 15.05 8.01
C THR A 3 8.63 14.67 8.54
N VAL A 4 8.16 13.48 8.21
CA VAL A 4 6.91 12.92 8.76
C VAL A 4 7.21 11.89 9.84
N ARG A 5 6.49 12.01 10.95
CA ARG A 5 6.46 11.00 12.01
C ARG A 5 5.41 9.95 11.67
N ARG A 6 5.48 8.80 12.35
CA ARG A 6 4.60 7.65 12.12
C ARG A 6 3.09 7.98 12.19
N SER A 7 2.68 8.86 13.10
CA SER A 7 1.28 9.32 13.18
C SER A 7 0.84 10.05 11.91
N GLN A 8 1.64 11.00 11.44
CA GLN A 8 1.38 11.74 10.20
C GLN A 8 1.49 10.85 8.96
N LEU A 9 2.43 9.90 8.98
CA LEU A 9 2.57 8.96 7.87
C LEU A 9 1.28 8.17 7.64
N ARG A 10 0.61 7.76 8.71
CA ARG A 10 -0.65 7.00 8.64
C ARG A 10 -1.83 7.83 8.10
N GLU A 11 -1.79 9.15 8.25
CA GLU A 11 -2.79 10.06 7.66
C GLU A 11 -2.62 10.18 6.15
N ILE A 12 -1.36 10.20 5.68
CA ILE A 12 -1.03 10.34 4.26
C ILE A 12 -1.15 8.99 3.54
N VAL A 13 -0.55 7.96 4.14
CA VAL A 13 -0.50 6.60 3.63
C VAL A 13 -1.33 5.73 4.56
N PRO A 14 -2.58 5.37 4.19
CA PRO A 14 -3.48 4.58 5.03
C PRO A 14 -3.09 3.09 5.04
N LEU A 15 -1.80 2.79 5.24
CA LEU A 15 -1.25 1.46 5.43
C LEU A 15 -0.96 1.22 6.91
N SER A 16 -0.97 -0.04 7.32
CA SER A 16 -0.55 -0.41 8.66
C SER A 16 0.97 -0.28 8.82
N ASP A 17 1.42 -0.01 10.04
CA ASP A 17 2.84 0.02 10.39
C ASP A 17 3.58 -1.27 9.98
N THR A 18 2.91 -2.42 10.11
CA THR A 18 3.46 -3.72 9.70
C THR A 18 3.65 -3.79 8.19
N THR A 19 2.68 -3.29 7.42
CA THR A 19 2.79 -3.24 5.95
C THR A 19 3.93 -2.30 5.54
N VAL A 20 4.05 -1.14 6.17
CA VAL A 20 5.15 -0.20 5.91
C VAL A 20 6.50 -0.86 6.20
N TYR A 21 6.62 -1.57 7.33
CA TYR A 21 7.84 -2.31 7.66
C TYR A 21 8.16 -3.42 6.64
N GLU A 22 7.17 -4.22 6.23
CA GLU A 22 7.35 -5.25 5.20
C GLU A 22 7.76 -4.66 3.85
N MET A 23 7.16 -3.53 3.45
CA MET A 23 7.51 -2.84 2.22
C MET A 23 8.91 -2.22 2.29
N GLU A 24 9.30 -1.67 3.45
CA GLU A 24 10.67 -1.20 3.70
C GLU A 24 11.68 -2.34 3.56
N GLN A 25 11.39 -3.52 4.14
CA GLN A 25 12.23 -4.71 4.00
C GLN A 25 12.36 -5.18 2.55
N ARG A 26 11.30 -5.02 1.74
CA ARG A 26 11.31 -5.32 0.31
C ARG A 26 11.97 -4.24 -0.55
N GLY A 27 12.34 -3.09 0.03
CA GLY A 27 12.86 -1.93 -0.69
C GLY A 27 11.79 -1.21 -1.53
N GLU A 28 10.51 -1.47 -1.26
CA GLU A 28 9.38 -0.87 -1.96
C GLU A 28 8.86 0.39 -1.24
N PHE A 29 9.44 0.79 -0.13
CA PHE A 29 9.05 1.97 0.65
C PHE A 29 10.27 2.83 0.98
N PRO A 30 10.13 4.17 1.07
CA PRO A 30 11.21 5.07 1.48
C PRO A 30 11.93 4.63 2.74
N ARG A 31 13.27 4.78 2.74
CA ARG A 31 14.10 4.33 3.85
C ARG A 31 13.88 5.25 5.05
N ARG A 32 13.55 4.66 6.20
CA ARG A 32 13.44 5.42 7.46
C ARG A 32 14.81 5.84 7.98
N PHE A 33 14.85 6.96 8.70
CA PHE A 33 16.03 7.36 9.46
C PHE A 33 15.67 7.76 10.89
N ASN A 34 16.63 7.61 11.79
CA ASN A 34 16.44 7.93 13.19
C ASN A 34 16.91 9.35 13.46
N LEU A 35 15.99 10.23 13.85
CA LEU A 35 16.34 11.55 14.37
C LEU A 35 16.90 11.45 15.79
N THR A 36 16.38 10.51 16.59
CA THR A 36 16.88 10.15 17.94
C THR A 36 16.68 8.65 18.19
N ALA A 37 17.18 8.13 19.31
CA ALA A 37 17.10 6.71 19.68
C ALA A 37 15.67 6.11 19.66
N ARG A 38 14.62 6.93 19.75
CA ARG A 38 13.21 6.50 19.69
C ARG A 38 12.38 7.23 18.62
N CYS A 39 13.00 8.11 17.83
CA CYS A 39 12.30 8.94 16.86
C CYS A 39 12.68 8.52 15.44
N VAL A 40 11.90 7.60 14.90
CA VAL A 40 11.96 7.19 13.49
C VAL A 40 11.13 8.16 12.67
N VAL A 41 11.71 8.69 11.60
CA VAL A 41 11.04 9.59 10.66
C VAL A 41 11.29 9.17 9.23
N TRP A 42 10.44 9.67 8.34
CA TRP A 42 10.61 9.57 6.89
C TRP A 42 10.71 10.98 6.30
N ASP A 43 11.38 11.11 5.16
CA ASP A 43 11.34 12.34 4.38
C ASP A 43 9.98 12.42 3.67
N LEU A 44 9.29 13.56 3.82
CA LEU A 44 8.01 13.78 3.16
C LEU A 44 8.13 13.70 1.64
N ALA A 45 9.20 14.25 1.07
CA ALA A 45 9.38 14.30 -0.38
C ALA A 45 9.54 12.88 -0.96
N GLU A 46 10.25 11.99 -0.26
CA GLU A 46 10.36 10.59 -0.68
C GLU A 46 9.02 9.85 -0.57
N VAL A 47 8.25 10.12 0.49
CA VAL A 47 6.91 9.53 0.66
C VAL A 47 5.96 10.02 -0.43
N GLU A 48 5.98 11.31 -0.77
CA GLU A 48 5.17 11.88 -1.86
C GLU A 48 5.56 11.28 -3.21
N ALA A 49 6.86 11.24 -3.53
CA ALA A 49 7.36 10.63 -4.76
C ALA A 49 6.95 9.15 -4.87
N TRP A 50 7.00 8.41 -3.76
CA TRP A 50 6.53 7.03 -3.70
C TRP A 50 5.03 6.90 -3.97
N ILE A 51 4.20 7.80 -3.42
CA ILE A 51 2.75 7.83 -3.70
C ILE A 51 2.49 8.08 -5.19
N GLU A 52 3.24 9.01 -5.80
CA GLU A 52 3.14 9.29 -7.23
C GLU A 52 3.55 8.09 -8.08
N GLU A 53 4.64 7.41 -7.73
CA GLU A 53 5.05 6.16 -8.39
C GLU A 53 3.98 5.08 -8.27
N ARG A 54 3.34 4.93 -7.10
CA ARG A 54 2.24 3.97 -6.87
C ARG A 54 0.98 4.35 -7.64
N ARG A 55 0.67 5.65 -7.76
CA ARG A 55 -0.42 6.16 -8.61
C ARG A 55 -0.15 5.82 -10.07
N ASN A 56 1.07 6.03 -10.55
CA ASN A 56 1.46 5.69 -11.92
C ASN A 56 1.42 4.17 -12.14
N ALA A 57 1.95 3.37 -11.21
CA ALA A 57 1.89 1.91 -11.26
C ALA A 57 0.45 1.38 -11.23
N SER A 58 -0.46 2.05 -10.52
CA SER A 58 -1.89 1.75 -10.52
C SER A 58 -2.51 2.06 -11.89
N SER A 59 -2.21 3.24 -12.44
CA SER A 59 -2.69 3.68 -13.76
C SER A 59 -2.21 2.78 -14.89
N VAL A 60 -0.97 2.28 -14.80
CA VAL A 60 -0.36 1.36 -15.78
C VAL A 60 -0.80 -0.09 -15.56
N GLY A 61 -1.66 -0.36 -14.56
CA GLY A 61 -2.21 -1.69 -14.29
C GLY A 61 -1.21 -2.68 -13.68
N LYS A 62 -0.05 -2.21 -13.19
CA LYS A 62 0.95 -3.06 -12.52
C LYS A 62 0.51 -3.52 -11.13
N ILE A 63 -0.35 -2.74 -10.47
CA ILE A 63 -0.93 -3.13 -9.18
C ILE A 63 -2.12 -4.02 -9.47
N LYS A 64 -1.93 -5.34 -9.38
CA LYS A 64 -3.02 -6.32 -9.43
C LYS A 64 -4.01 -5.98 -8.32
N THR A 65 -5.17 -5.46 -8.70
CA THR A 65 -6.32 -5.42 -7.79
C THR A 65 -6.63 -6.85 -7.38
N ARG A 66 -7.12 -7.05 -6.15
CA ARG A 66 -7.60 -8.37 -5.75
C ARG A 66 -8.60 -8.83 -6.82
N PRO A 67 -8.43 -10.02 -7.42
CA PRO A 67 -9.34 -10.47 -8.45
C PRO A 67 -10.75 -10.43 -7.89
N ALA A 68 -11.71 -9.99 -8.72
CA ALA A 68 -13.10 -9.97 -8.34
C ALA A 68 -13.49 -11.38 -7.84
N PRO A 69 -14.21 -11.50 -6.72
CA PRO A 69 -14.58 -12.80 -6.19
C PRO A 69 -15.41 -13.55 -7.23
N ASP A 70 -14.97 -14.76 -7.61
CA ASP A 70 -15.71 -15.60 -8.54
C ASP A 70 -17.09 -15.93 -7.92
N VAL A 71 -18.14 -15.39 -8.54
CA VAL A 71 -19.52 -15.52 -8.07
C VAL A 71 -20.05 -16.95 -8.18
N ARG A 72 -19.42 -17.80 -9.00
CA ARG A 72 -19.79 -19.21 -9.18
C ARG A 72 -19.36 -20.08 -8.01
N LEU A 73 -18.33 -19.65 -7.27
CA LEU A 73 -17.84 -20.32 -6.06
C LEU A 73 -18.65 -19.93 -4.80
N ARG A 74 -19.70 -19.12 -4.93
CA ARG A 74 -20.52 -18.70 -3.79
C ARG A 74 -21.31 -19.89 -3.24
N LYS A 75 -21.09 -20.20 -1.95
CA LYS A 75 -21.85 -21.23 -1.21
C LYS A 75 -23.33 -20.88 -1.10
N THR A 76 -23.65 -19.59 -0.99
CA THR A 76 -25.02 -19.07 -0.89
C THR A 76 -25.39 -18.35 -2.19
N ARG A 77 -26.36 -18.90 -2.94
CA ARG A 77 -26.85 -18.43 -4.25
C ARG A 77 -25.81 -18.48 -5.39
N PRO A 78 -25.45 -19.69 -5.87
CA PRO A 78 -24.64 -19.84 -7.07
C PRO A 78 -25.42 -19.35 -8.30
N VAL A 79 -24.72 -18.73 -9.26
CA VAL A 79 -25.29 -18.44 -10.57
C VAL A 79 -25.49 -19.77 -11.31
N LYS A 80 -26.73 -20.05 -11.75
CA LYS A 80 -27.01 -21.22 -12.60
C LYS A 80 -26.17 -21.10 -13.87
N SER A 81 -25.35 -22.12 -14.16
CA SER A 81 -24.68 -22.25 -15.45
C SER A 81 -25.76 -22.43 -16.52
N ASP A 82 -25.96 -21.44 -17.39
CA ASP A 82 -26.74 -21.61 -18.60
C ASP A 82 -25.90 -22.44 -19.57
N GLN A 83 -26.17 -23.75 -19.60
CA GLN A 83 -25.68 -24.64 -20.64
C GLN A 83 -26.95 -25.18 -21.32
N GLY A 84 -27.17 -24.72 -22.55
CA GLY A 84 -28.18 -25.25 -23.45
C GLY A 84 -27.87 -26.66 -23.93
#